data_AF-A0A327R687-F1
#
_entry.id   AF-A0A327R687-F1
#
_cell.length_a   1.000
_cell.length_b   1.000
_cell.length_c   1.000
_cell.angle_alpha   90.00
_cell.angle_beta   90.00
_cell.angle_gamma   90.00
#
_symmetry.space_group_name_H-M   'P 1'
#
loop_
_entity.id
_entity.type
_entity.pdbx_description
1 polymer ?
#
loop_
_entity_poly.entity_id
_entity_poly.type
_entity_poly.pdbx_seq_one_letter_code
_entity_poly.pdbx_strand_id
1 'polypeptide(L)'
;MKHAKTHYFGLLLTAFLFMFSSNAFAQSSETIKGEVLDMSCYVAQEATGQGHKKCAQACLDKGLPAGILSENGMVYLLVEDHNAADAYKQAISNAAETVEVTGKVVEKDGIKSIVVEKVTVKG
;
A
#
# COMPACT_ATOMS: atom_id res chain seq x y z
N MET A 1 71.49 -15.31 -7.05
CA MET A 1 70.99 -15.06 -8.43
C MET A 1 69.49 -14.82 -8.35
N LYS A 2 69.06 -13.66 -8.85
CA LYS A 2 67.67 -13.18 -8.82
C LYS A 2 66.83 -14.02 -9.77
N HIS A 3 65.65 -14.47 -9.36
CA HIS A 3 64.51 -14.57 -10.28
C HIS A 3 63.21 -14.32 -9.53
N ALA A 4 62.66 -13.13 -9.82
CA ALA A 4 61.31 -12.72 -9.52
C ALA A 4 60.31 -13.60 -10.28
N LYS A 5 59.19 -13.95 -9.64
CA LYS A 5 57.95 -14.31 -10.32
C LYS A 5 56.81 -13.49 -9.74
N THR A 6 56.79 -12.26 -10.24
CA THR A 6 55.68 -11.47 -10.73
C THR A 6 54.26 -11.83 -10.26
N HIS A 7 53.68 -10.85 -9.58
CA HIS A 7 52.30 -10.66 -9.19
C HIS A 7 51.34 -10.61 -10.39
N TYR A 8 50.45 -11.60 -10.56
CA TYR A 8 49.27 -11.48 -11.45
C TYR A 8 48.12 -12.40 -11.00
N PHE A 9 47.80 -12.43 -9.70
CA PHE A 9 46.61 -13.15 -9.19
C PHE A 9 45.63 -12.23 -8.44
N GLY A 10 45.67 -10.92 -8.73
CA GLY A 10 44.91 -9.91 -7.98
C GLY A 10 44.01 -9.00 -8.82
N LEU A 11 43.90 -9.19 -10.14
CA LEU A 11 43.25 -8.20 -11.03
C LEU A 11 42.06 -8.75 -11.84
N LEU A 12 41.35 -9.78 -11.36
CA LEU A 12 40.13 -10.25 -12.01
C LEU A 12 38.91 -10.35 -11.08
N LEU A 13 38.99 -9.85 -9.84
CA LEU A 13 37.90 -9.97 -8.86
C LEU A 13 37.33 -8.62 -8.35
N THR A 14 37.54 -7.51 -9.07
CA THR A 14 37.05 -6.18 -8.63
C THR A 14 36.00 -5.55 -9.55
N ALA A 15 35.64 -6.19 -10.67
CA ALA A 15 34.75 -5.58 -11.67
C ALA A 15 33.26 -5.96 -11.59
N PHE A 16 32.83 -6.76 -10.62
CA PHE A 16 31.43 -7.25 -10.57
C PHE A 16 30.51 -6.52 -9.57
N LEU A 17 30.99 -5.49 -8.87
CA LEU A 17 30.31 -4.89 -7.71
C LEU A 17 29.67 -3.50 -7.94
N PHE A 18 29.58 -3.01 -9.19
CA PHE A 18 29.16 -1.62 -9.46
C PHE A 18 27.91 -1.43 -10.35
N MET A 19 27.01 -2.41 -10.42
CA MET A 19 25.73 -2.26 -11.14
C MET A 19 24.50 -2.56 -10.28
N PHE A 20 24.47 -2.08 -9.03
CA PHE A 20 23.19 -1.80 -8.39
C PHE A 20 22.73 -0.40 -8.83
N SER A 21 22.21 -0.32 -10.06
CA SER A 21 21.44 0.84 -10.50
C SER A 21 20.24 0.99 -9.58
N SER A 22 20.30 1.97 -8.68
CA SER A 22 19.14 2.47 -7.95
C SER A 22 18.17 3.08 -8.96
N ASN A 23 17.28 2.26 -9.50
CA ASN A 23 16.04 2.76 -10.07
C ASN A 23 15.29 3.41 -8.91
N ALA A 24 15.31 4.74 -8.86
CA ALA A 24 14.32 5.49 -8.10
C ALA A 24 12.98 5.16 -8.75
N PHE A 25 12.30 4.12 -8.25
CA PHE A 25 10.94 3.80 -8.65
C PHE A 25 10.09 5.02 -8.30
N ALA A 26 9.74 5.81 -9.31
CA ALA A 26 8.53 6.61 -9.24
C ALA A 26 7.41 5.59 -9.02
N GLN A 27 6.93 5.49 -7.78
CA GLN A 27 5.87 4.56 -7.42
C GLN A 27 4.63 5.00 -8.17
N SER A 28 4.32 4.30 -9.27
CA SER A 28 3.12 4.54 -10.05
C SER A 28 1.90 4.19 -9.22
N SER A 29 0.83 4.97 -9.35
CA SER A 29 -0.43 4.69 -8.68
C SER A 29 -1.03 3.38 -9.19
N GLU A 30 -1.62 2.61 -8.28
CA GLU A 30 -2.35 1.38 -8.56
C GLU A 30 -3.84 1.59 -8.23
N THR A 31 -4.71 0.84 -8.89
CA THR A 31 -6.15 0.81 -8.58
C THR A 31 -6.50 -0.49 -7.90
N ILE A 32 -7.01 -0.40 -6.67
CA ILE A 32 -7.46 -1.51 -5.85
C ILE A 32 -8.99 -1.49 -5.83
N LYS A 33 -9.59 -2.59 -6.29
CA LYS A 33 -11.03 -2.81 -6.15
C LYS A 33 -11.27 -3.68 -4.91
N GLY A 34 -12.20 -3.26 -4.07
CA GLY A 34 -12.44 -3.94 -2.80
C GLY A 34 -13.46 -3.26 -1.90
N GLU A 35 -13.72 -3.90 -0.76
CA GLU A 35 -14.63 -3.41 0.28
C GLU A 35 -13.93 -2.40 1.19
N VAL A 36 -14.56 -1.25 1.47
CA VAL A 36 -14.06 -0.31 2.50
C VAL A 36 -14.31 -0.86 3.90
N LEU A 37 -13.25 -0.97 4.69
CA LEU A 37 -13.27 -1.53 6.04
C LEU A 37 -13.25 -0.44 7.11
N ASP A 38 -13.95 -0.69 8.22
CA ASP A 38 -13.53 -0.23 9.55
C ASP A 38 -12.45 -1.19 10.08
N MET A 39 -11.21 -0.72 10.16
CA MET A 39 -10.08 -1.55 10.57
C MET A 39 -10.16 -1.97 12.04
N SER A 40 -10.85 -1.20 12.89
CA SER A 40 -11.03 -1.58 14.30
C SER A 40 -11.87 -2.84 14.42
N CYS A 41 -13.01 -2.89 13.73
CA CYS A 41 -13.87 -4.06 13.70
C CYS A 41 -13.28 -5.22 12.89
N TYR A 42 -12.63 -4.94 11.75
CA TYR A 42 -12.02 -5.98 10.94
C TYR A 42 -10.88 -6.71 11.68
N VAL A 43 -9.94 -5.99 12.30
CA VAL A 43 -8.80 -6.63 12.99
C VAL A 43 -9.25 -7.37 14.25
N ALA A 44 -10.25 -6.85 14.97
CA ALA A 44 -10.69 -7.47 16.22
C ALA A 44 -11.68 -8.63 16.03
N GLN A 45 -12.49 -8.61 14.97
CA GLN A 45 -13.67 -9.47 14.81
C GLN A 45 -13.89 -9.99 13.38
N GLU A 46 -12.99 -9.71 12.44
CA GLU A 46 -13.12 -10.07 11.02
C GLU A 46 -14.41 -9.54 10.37
N ALA A 47 -14.98 -8.46 10.92
CA ALA A 47 -16.27 -7.93 10.47
C ALA A 47 -16.16 -7.29 9.08
N THR A 48 -17.00 -7.74 8.15
CA THR A 48 -17.08 -7.28 6.76
C THR A 48 -18.51 -7.35 6.23
N GLY A 49 -18.73 -6.81 5.04
CA GLY A 49 -19.93 -6.95 4.23
C GLY A 49 -21.12 -6.09 4.66
N GLN A 50 -22.18 -6.14 3.85
CA GLN A 50 -23.34 -5.24 3.98
C GLN A 50 -24.07 -5.31 5.33
N GLY A 51 -24.01 -6.47 6.01
CA GLY A 51 -24.56 -6.62 7.36
C GLY A 51 -23.87 -5.74 8.40
N HIS A 52 -22.61 -5.36 8.16
CA HIS A 52 -21.81 -4.53 9.04
C HIS A 52 -21.83 -3.03 8.67
N LYS A 53 -22.38 -2.66 7.50
CA LYS A 53 -22.34 -1.29 6.94
C LYS A 53 -22.68 -0.18 7.94
N LYS A 54 -23.81 -0.27 8.64
CA LYS A 54 -24.26 0.78 9.57
C LYS A 54 -23.30 0.96 10.75
N CYS A 55 -22.75 -0.14 11.26
CA CYS A 55 -21.77 -0.10 12.35
C CYS A 55 -20.44 0.46 11.84
N ALA A 56 -19.94 -0.05 10.71
CA ALA A 56 -18.72 0.42 10.07
C ALA A 56 -18.78 1.93 9.78
N GLN A 57 -19.86 2.42 9.18
CA GLN A 57 -20.02 3.84 8.89
C GLN A 57 -19.96 4.68 10.18
N ALA A 58 -20.68 4.26 11.23
CA ALA A 58 -20.68 4.97 12.50
C ALA A 58 -19.29 4.98 13.19
N CYS A 59 -18.45 3.97 12.94
CA CYS A 59 -17.06 3.92 13.39
C CYS A 59 -16.15 4.85 12.58
N LEU A 60 -16.26 4.79 11.26
CA LEU A 60 -15.47 5.62 10.36
C LEU A 60 -15.80 7.12 10.50
N ASP A 61 -17.06 7.47 10.74
CA ASP A 61 -17.51 8.84 11.02
C ASP A 61 -16.91 9.41 12.32
N LYS A 62 -16.50 8.54 13.26
CA LYS A 62 -15.79 8.92 14.50
C LYS A 62 -14.27 9.04 14.31
N GLY A 63 -13.77 8.75 13.11
CA GLY A 63 -12.35 8.78 12.79
C GLY A 63 -11.60 7.50 13.16
N LEU A 64 -12.28 6.35 13.28
CA LEU A 64 -11.56 5.07 13.36
C LEU A 64 -10.83 4.77 12.04
N PRO A 65 -9.74 3.99 12.07
CA PRO A 65 -8.92 3.80 10.88
C PRO A 65 -9.69 3.06 9.77
N ALA A 66 -9.58 3.57 8.54
CA ALA A 66 -10.20 2.97 7.37
C ALA A 66 -9.22 2.07 6.60
N GLY A 67 -9.73 1.02 5.97
CA GLY A 67 -8.98 0.14 5.09
C GLY A 67 -9.73 -0.22 3.82
N ILE A 68 -9.09 -0.98 2.93
CA ILE A 68 -9.74 -1.66 1.82
C ILE A 68 -9.33 -3.13 1.79
N LEU A 69 -10.32 -4.02 1.76
CA LEU A 69 -10.15 -5.45 1.48
C LEU A 69 -10.30 -5.67 -0.01
N SER A 70 -9.19 -5.92 -0.70
CA SER A 70 -9.19 -6.16 -2.15
C SER A 70 -9.83 -7.50 -2.50
N GLU A 71 -10.28 -7.65 -3.75
CA GLU A 71 -10.87 -8.89 -4.26
C GLU A 71 -9.94 -10.11 -4.18
N ASN A 72 -8.62 -9.90 -4.10
CA ASN A 72 -7.64 -10.97 -3.91
C ASN A 72 -7.28 -11.22 -2.44
N GLY A 73 -8.01 -10.63 -1.49
CA GLY A 73 -7.87 -10.89 -0.05
C GLY A 73 -6.75 -10.12 0.64
N MET A 74 -6.13 -9.14 -0.03
CA MET A 74 -5.17 -8.25 0.62
C MET A 74 -5.88 -7.08 1.31
N VAL A 75 -5.33 -6.65 2.44
CA VAL A 75 -5.84 -5.47 3.16
C VAL A 75 -4.81 -4.35 3.09
N TYR A 76 -5.30 -3.16 2.79
CA TYR A 76 -4.51 -1.94 2.73
C TYR A 76 -5.10 -0.92 3.68
N LEU A 77 -4.27 -0.31 4.51
CA LEU A 77 -4.66 0.87 5.27
C LEU A 77 -4.87 2.04 4.29
N LEU A 78 -6.00 2.74 4.40
CA LEU A 78 -6.23 3.95 3.63
C LEU A 78 -5.53 5.12 4.32
N VAL A 79 -4.71 5.84 3.58
CA VAL A 79 -4.01 7.04 4.06
C VAL A 79 -4.45 8.22 3.20
N GLU A 80 -4.80 9.33 3.83
CA GLU A 80 -5.15 10.56 3.13
C GLU A 80 -3.96 11.08 2.31
N ASP A 81 -4.18 11.42 1.03
CA ASP A 81 -3.27 12.32 0.31
C ASP A 81 -3.60 13.76 0.69
N HIS A 82 -2.63 14.50 1.23
CA HIS A 82 -2.79 15.91 1.58
C HIS A 82 -3.16 16.82 0.40
N ASN A 83 -2.98 16.37 -0.84
CA ASN A 83 -3.42 17.08 -2.05
C ASN A 83 -4.81 16.64 -2.55
N ALA A 84 -5.37 15.56 -2.01
CA ALA A 84 -6.62 14.95 -2.47
C ALA A 84 -7.48 14.42 -1.30
N ALA A 85 -7.56 15.17 -0.20
CA ALA A 85 -8.27 14.77 1.02
C ALA A 85 -9.73 14.33 0.80
N ASP A 86 -10.42 14.90 -0.19
CA ASP A 86 -11.81 14.54 -0.49
C ASP A 86 -11.95 13.11 -1.05
N ALA A 87 -10.91 12.57 -1.69
CA ALA A 87 -10.91 11.16 -2.12
C ALA A 87 -10.91 10.22 -0.91
N TYR A 88 -10.12 10.52 0.11
CA TYR A 88 -10.12 9.76 1.37
C TYR A 88 -11.46 9.84 2.09
N LYS A 89 -12.06 11.04 2.18
CA LYS A 89 -13.42 11.22 2.74
C LYS A 89 -14.48 10.45 1.95
N GLN A 90 -14.33 10.38 0.63
CA GLN A 90 -15.23 9.61 -0.23
C GLN A 90 -15.12 8.11 0.07
N ALA A 91 -13.92 7.55 0.31
CA ALA A 91 -13.79 6.17 0.76
C ALA A 91 -14.52 5.95 2.10
N ILE A 92 -14.25 6.79 3.10
CA ILE A 92 -14.88 6.73 4.45
C ILE A 92 -16.42 6.74 4.36
N SER A 93 -16.99 7.54 3.45
CA SER A 93 -18.45 7.65 3.26
C SER A 93 -19.10 6.41 2.64
N ASN A 94 -18.31 5.42 2.25
CA ASN A 94 -18.75 4.20 1.58
C ASN A 94 -18.34 2.94 2.37
N ALA A 95 -18.47 2.99 3.69
CA ALA A 95 -18.16 1.86 4.56
C ALA A 95 -18.90 0.57 4.13
N ALA A 96 -18.21 -0.56 4.15
CA ALA A 96 -18.67 -1.88 3.71
C ALA A 96 -19.17 -1.97 2.25
N GLU A 97 -19.00 -0.91 1.45
CA GLU A 97 -19.32 -0.94 0.02
C GLU A 97 -18.07 -1.30 -0.79
N THR A 98 -18.30 -1.91 -1.96
CA THR A 98 -17.22 -2.17 -2.93
C THR A 98 -16.93 -0.93 -3.76
N VAL A 99 -15.70 -0.44 -3.69
CA VAL A 99 -15.21 0.74 -4.44
C VAL A 99 -13.93 0.41 -5.20
N GLU A 100 -13.51 1.31 -6.08
CA GLU A 100 -12.19 1.33 -6.67
C GLU A 100 -11.38 2.50 -6.10
N VAL A 101 -10.29 2.21 -5.41
CA VAL A 101 -9.36 3.20 -4.84
C VAL A 101 -8.11 3.25 -5.69
N THR A 102 -7.80 4.39 -6.27
CA THR A 102 -6.54 4.64 -6.97
C THR A 102 -5.59 5.44 -6.08
N GLY A 103 -4.33 5.04 -6.04
CA GLY A 103 -3.33 5.69 -5.20
C GLY A 103 -1.99 4.99 -5.16
N LYS A 104 -1.04 5.53 -4.40
CA LYS A 104 0.30 4.95 -4.26
C LYS A 104 0.31 3.87 -3.18
N VAL A 105 0.62 2.64 -3.56
CA VAL A 105 0.73 1.50 -2.63
C VAL A 105 2.07 1.49 -1.92
N VAL A 106 2.09 1.88 -0.66
CA VAL A 106 3.32 1.96 0.15
C VAL A 106 3.34 0.79 1.12
N GLU A 107 4.49 0.13 1.24
CA GLU A 107 4.78 -0.77 2.34
C GLU A 107 5.91 -0.18 3.18
N LYS A 108 5.62 0.14 4.43
CA LYS A 108 6.60 0.70 5.36
C LYS A 108 6.51 -0.02 6.70
N ASP A 109 7.63 -0.60 7.12
CA ASP A 109 7.76 -1.28 8.41
C ASP A 109 6.67 -2.36 8.64
N GLY A 110 6.28 -3.06 7.57
CA GLY A 110 5.24 -4.10 7.60
C GLY A 110 3.80 -3.61 7.47
N ILE A 111 3.58 -2.29 7.36
CA ILE A 111 2.25 -1.71 7.12
C ILE A 111 2.08 -1.52 5.61
N LYS A 112 1.16 -2.28 5.02
CA LYS A 112 0.73 -2.10 3.63
C LYS A 112 -0.41 -1.08 3.59
N SER A 113 -0.21 -0.01 2.83
CA SER A 113 -1.11 1.14 2.76
C SER A 113 -1.30 1.59 1.31
N ILE A 114 -2.38 2.32 1.07
CA ILE A 114 -2.58 3.09 -0.16
C ILE A 114 -2.82 4.55 0.19
N VAL A 115 -1.99 5.45 -0.36
CA VAL A 115 -2.21 6.89 -0.27
C VAL A 115 -3.27 7.26 -1.29
N VAL A 116 -4.46 7.63 -0.82
CA VAL A 116 -5.69 7.71 -1.62
C VAL A 116 -5.71 8.97 -2.48
N GLU A 117 -5.59 8.79 -3.78
CA GLU A 117 -5.60 9.89 -4.77
C GLU A 117 -6.98 10.04 -5.43
N LYS A 118 -7.73 8.94 -5.61
CA LYS A 118 -9.07 8.94 -6.23
C LYS A 118 -9.90 7.75 -5.75
N VAL A 119 -11.22 7.95 -5.65
CA VAL A 119 -12.19 6.88 -5.37
C VAL A 119 -13.30 6.87 -6.43
N THR A 120 -13.67 5.69 -6.89
CA THR A 120 -14.84 5.47 -7.75
C THR A 120 -15.79 4.51 -7.07
N VAL A 121 -17.02 4.96 -6.84
CA VAL A 121 -18.10 4.14 -6.28
C VAL A 121 -18.93 3.61 -7.44
N LYS A 122 -19.11 2.28 -7.52
CA LYS A 122 -20.09 1.70 -8.45
C LYS A 122 -21.45 1.82 -7.78
N GLY A 123 -22.32 2.63 -8.37
CA GLY A 123 -23.72 2.75 -7.94
C GLY A 123 -24.54 1.52 -8.24
#